data_AF-A0A512TTC8-F1
#
_entry.id   AF-A0A512TTC8-F1
#
_cell.length_a   1.000
_cell.length_b   1.000
_cell.length_c   1.000
_cell.angle_alpha   90.00
_cell.angle_beta   90.00
_cell.angle_gamma   90.00
#
_symmetry.space_group_name_H-M   'P 1'
#
loop_
_entity.id
_entity.type
_entity.pdbx_description
1 polymer ?
#
loop_
_entity_poly.entity_id
_entity_poly.type
_entity_poly.pdbx_seq_one_letter_code
_entity_poly.pdbx_strand_id
1 'polypeptide(L)'
;MEPKIMFKIISYAYSQNIYSSRKIEKACKRDINFKWLLQCYKAPDHATISRFRKDYISNEVIEDLFYQQVNYLANQNEILFENAFIDGTKIEANANRYTFVWKKTILKNEEKMFDKILVLLENINLGELKKFTVQKETFILKLIQTQLSCI
;
A
#
# COMPACT_ATOMS: atom_id res chain seq x y z
N MET A 1 0.91 -5.36 -31.12
CA MET A 1 1.77 -5.74 -29.99
C MET A 1 0.89 -6.47 -29.01
N GLU A 2 1.34 -7.62 -28.51
CA GLU A 2 0.54 -8.42 -27.59
C GLU A 2 0.45 -7.78 -26.20
N PRO A 3 -0.71 -7.83 -25.51
CA PRO A 3 -0.87 -7.29 -24.16
C PRO A 3 0.15 -7.84 -23.16
N LYS A 4 0.53 -9.12 -23.28
CA LYS A 4 1.53 -9.77 -22.42
C LYS A 4 2.90 -9.09 -22.51
N ILE A 5 3.32 -8.72 -23.72
CA ILE A 5 4.61 -8.04 -23.94
C ILE A 5 4.56 -6.62 -23.37
N MET A 6 3.45 -5.91 -23.60
CA MET A 6 3.27 -4.56 -23.06
C MET A 6 3.31 -4.57 -21.52
N PHE A 7 2.66 -5.54 -20.89
CA PHE A 7 2.69 -5.69 -19.43
C PHE A 7 4.10 -6.00 -18.91
N LYS A 8 4.85 -6.91 -19.56
CA LYS A 8 6.26 -7.19 -19.21
C LYS A 8 7.12 -5.93 -19.22
N ILE A 9 6.97 -5.10 -20.25
CA ILE A 9 7.71 -3.84 -20.39
C ILE A 9 7.36 -2.88 -19.27
N ILE A 10 6.07 -2.71 -18.95
CA ILE A 10 5.62 -1.78 -17.91
C ILE A 10 6.09 -2.25 -16.53
N SER A 11 5.92 -3.54 -16.22
CA SER A 11 6.36 -4.14 -14.97
C SER A 11 7.88 -3.96 -14.78
N TYR A 12 8.68 -4.25 -15.81
CA TYR A 12 10.11 -4.04 -15.76
C TYR A 12 10.48 -2.55 -15.65
N ALA A 13 9.79 -1.65 -16.35
CA ALA A 13 10.09 -0.22 -16.24
C ALA A 13 9.84 0.31 -14.82
N TYR A 14 8.77 -0.16 -14.16
CA TYR A 14 8.43 0.27 -12.82
C TYR A 14 9.42 -0.25 -11.78
N SER A 15 9.97 -1.47 -11.95
CA SER A 15 11.05 -1.96 -11.09
C SER A 15 12.34 -1.14 -11.22
N GLN A 16 12.54 -0.48 -12.37
CA GLN A 16 13.66 0.44 -12.62
C GLN A 16 13.34 1.90 -12.28
N ASN A 17 12.22 2.19 -11.59
CA ASN A 17 11.76 3.55 -11.28
C ASN A 17 11.47 4.43 -12.52
N ILE A 18 11.07 3.82 -13.65
CA ILE A 18 10.76 4.51 -14.90
C ILE A 18 9.24 4.49 -15.15
N TYR A 19 8.54 5.54 -14.73
CA TYR A 19 7.07 5.63 -14.83
C TYR A 19 6.55 6.40 -16.05
N SER A 20 7.32 7.38 -16.54
CA SER A 20 6.93 8.22 -17.66
C SER A 20 6.88 7.42 -18.96
N SER A 21 5.74 7.42 -19.66
CA SER A 21 5.59 6.69 -20.94
C SER A 21 6.63 7.09 -21.99
N ARG A 22 7.04 8.36 -22.02
CA ARG A 22 8.11 8.84 -22.91
C ARG A 22 9.48 8.30 -22.52
N LYS A 23 9.76 8.19 -21.21
CA LYS A 23 11.00 7.56 -20.73
C LYS A 23 11.00 6.06 -21.04
N ILE A 24 9.85 5.38 -20.88
CA ILE A 24 9.68 3.97 -21.23
C ILE A 24 9.91 3.76 -22.74
N GLU A 25 9.29 4.57 -23.60
CA GLU A 25 9.53 4.52 -25.05
C GLU A 25 11.03 4.70 -25.39
N LYS A 26 11.69 5.67 -24.76
CA LYS A 26 13.12 5.91 -24.96
C LYS A 26 13.96 4.70 -24.51
N ALA A 27 13.60 4.08 -23.38
CA ALA A 27 14.24 2.86 -22.89
C ALA A 27 14.04 1.70 -23.87
N CYS A 28 12.83 1.48 -24.36
CA CYS A 28 12.51 0.47 -25.39
C CYS A 28 13.35 0.60 -26.67
N LYS A 29 13.78 1.82 -27.03
CA LYS A 29 14.62 2.05 -28.21
C LYS A 29 16.12 1.88 -27.94
N ARG A 30 16.57 2.11 -26.71
CA ARG A 30 18.01 2.25 -26.37
C ARG A 30 18.56 1.10 -25.53
N ASP A 31 17.79 0.65 -24.55
CA ASP A 31 18.23 -0.31 -23.53
C ASP A 31 18.06 -1.75 -24.03
N ILE A 32 19.10 -2.58 -23.83
CA ILE A 32 19.13 -3.97 -24.30
C ILE A 32 18.11 -4.86 -23.59
N ASN A 33 17.86 -4.62 -22.29
CA ASN A 33 16.90 -5.40 -21.51
C ASN A 33 15.48 -5.18 -22.04
N PHE A 34 15.13 -3.93 -22.33
CA PHE A 34 13.83 -3.61 -22.93
C PHE A 34 13.70 -4.16 -24.35
N LYS A 35 14.77 -4.14 -25.14
CA LYS A 35 14.78 -4.76 -26.48
C LYS A 35 14.60 -6.28 -26.40
N TRP A 36 15.21 -6.93 -25.43
CA TRP A 36 15.06 -8.37 -25.20
C TRP A 36 13.62 -8.70 -24.78
N LEU A 37 13.04 -7.93 -23.85
CA LEU A 37 11.63 -8.07 -23.44
C LEU A 37 10.64 -7.84 -24.58
N LEU A 38 11.00 -6.97 -25.54
CA LEU A 38 10.21 -6.72 -26.73
C LEU A 38 10.18 -7.89 -27.71
N GLN A 39 11.04 -8.91 -27.59
CA GLN A 39 11.02 -10.12 -28.44
C GLN A 39 10.95 -9.80 -29.94
N CYS A 40 11.82 -8.90 -30.41
CA CYS A 40 11.86 -8.43 -31.80
C CYS A 40 10.65 -7.58 -32.27
N TYR A 41 9.68 -7.28 -31.42
CA TYR A 41 8.63 -6.31 -31.73
C TYR A 41 9.18 -4.88 -31.76
N LYS A 42 8.56 -4.05 -32.61
CA LYS A 42 8.86 -2.61 -32.66
C LYS A 42 8.55 -1.96 -31.31
N ALA A 43 9.45 -1.08 -30.85
CA ALA A 43 9.25 -0.29 -29.63
C ALA A 43 7.92 0.49 -29.69
N PRO A 44 7.09 0.43 -28.63
CA PRO A 44 5.81 1.12 -28.60
C PRO A 44 6.03 2.61 -28.41
N ASP A 45 5.21 3.42 -29.07
CA ASP A 45 5.15 4.86 -28.83
C ASP A 45 4.57 5.15 -27.44
N HIS A 46 4.96 6.26 -26.83
CA HIS A 46 4.47 6.72 -25.53
C HIS A 46 2.93 6.80 -25.49
N ALA A 47 2.28 7.15 -26.59
CA ALA A 47 0.82 7.19 -26.70
C ALA A 47 0.20 5.79 -26.55
N THR A 48 0.83 4.77 -27.15
CA THR A 48 0.40 3.38 -27.04
C THR A 48 0.59 2.84 -25.62
N ILE A 49 1.72 3.16 -24.98
CA ILE A 49 1.95 2.81 -23.56
C ILE A 49 0.89 3.49 -22.68
N SER A 50 0.60 4.78 -22.92
CA SER A 50 -0.36 5.52 -22.12
C SER A 50 -1.78 5.01 -22.27
N ARG A 51 -2.22 4.69 -23.50
CA ARG A 51 -3.51 4.06 -23.77
C ARG A 51 -3.60 2.69 -23.11
N PHE A 52 -2.56 1.87 -23.23
CA PHE A 52 -2.56 0.56 -22.60
C PHE A 52 -2.79 0.64 -21.09
N ARG A 53 -2.10 1.56 -20.40
CA ARG A 53 -2.32 1.78 -18.96
C ARG A 53 -3.73 2.25 -18.64
N LYS A 54 -4.28 3.16 -19.45
CA LYS A 54 -5.61 3.71 -19.19
C LYS A 54 -6.72 2.68 -19.44
N ASP A 55 -6.60 1.94 -20.53
CA ASP A 55 -7.72 1.17 -21.07
C ASP A 55 -7.70 -0.30 -20.58
N TYR A 56 -6.54 -0.84 -20.21
CA TYR A 56 -6.38 -2.25 -19.83
C TYR A 56 -5.87 -2.47 -18.40
N ILE A 57 -5.22 -1.46 -17.81
CA ILE A 57 -4.63 -1.56 -16.47
C ILE A 57 -5.57 -0.85 -15.49
N SER A 58 -6.77 -1.41 -15.30
CA SER A 58 -7.65 -1.00 -14.21
C SER A 58 -7.09 -1.45 -12.86
N ASN A 59 -7.53 -0.82 -11.77
CA ASN A 59 -7.07 -1.17 -10.42
C ASN A 59 -7.33 -2.65 -10.11
N GLU A 60 -8.50 -3.16 -10.48
CA GLU A 60 -8.88 -4.57 -10.28
C GLU A 60 -7.94 -5.52 -11.03
N VAL A 61 -7.57 -5.20 -12.27
CA VAL A 61 -6.68 -6.05 -13.09
C VAL A 61 -5.25 -6.01 -12.55
N ILE A 62 -4.75 -4.85 -12.11
CA ILE A 62 -3.42 -4.76 -11.49
C ILE A 62 -3.37 -5.60 -10.22
N GLU A 63 -4.39 -5.46 -9.38
CA GLU A 63 -4.46 -6.14 -8.10
C GLU A 63 -4.48 -7.67 -8.30
N ASP A 64 -5.30 -8.17 -9.21
CA ASP A 64 -5.33 -9.58 -9.58
C ASP A 64 -3.98 -10.07 -10.13
N LEU A 65 -3.38 -9.34 -11.07
CA LEU A 65 -2.06 -9.68 -11.63
C LEU A 65 -0.95 -9.67 -10.55
N PHE A 66 -1.04 -8.77 -9.59
CA PHE A 66 -0.12 -8.71 -8.47
C PHE A 66 -0.26 -9.94 -7.57
N TYR A 67 -1.50 -10.34 -7.21
CA TYR A 67 -1.71 -11.57 -6.45
C TYR A 67 -1.23 -12.81 -7.21
N GLN A 68 -1.47 -12.89 -8.53
CA GLN A 68 -0.93 -13.97 -9.35
C GLN A 68 0.60 -14.02 -9.31
N GLN A 69 1.27 -12.88 -9.38
CA GLN A 69 2.73 -12.79 -9.28
C GLN A 69 3.24 -13.23 -7.90
N VAL A 70 2.62 -12.76 -6.81
CA VAL A 70 2.99 -13.14 -5.44
C VAL A 70 2.78 -14.65 -5.23
N ASN A 71 1.64 -15.19 -5.67
CA ASN A 71 1.35 -16.63 -5.59
C ASN A 71 2.35 -17.46 -6.38
N TYR A 72 2.74 -17.01 -7.57
CA TYR A 72 3.77 -17.68 -8.36
C TYR A 72 5.10 -17.73 -7.62
N LEU A 73 5.57 -16.61 -7.09
CA LEU A 73 6.83 -16.52 -6.33
C LEU A 73 6.80 -17.35 -5.04
N ALA A 74 5.66 -17.35 -4.34
CA ALA A 74 5.42 -18.19 -3.18
C ALA A 74 5.57 -19.68 -3.53
N ASN A 75 4.95 -20.12 -4.63
CA ASN A 75 5.03 -21.50 -5.11
C ASN A 75 6.44 -21.91 -5.56
N GLN A 76 7.29 -20.95 -5.94
CA GLN A 76 8.70 -21.19 -6.26
C GLN A 76 9.62 -21.13 -5.01
N ASN A 77 9.06 -20.92 -3.81
CA ASN A 77 9.81 -20.71 -2.56
C ASN A 77 10.76 -19.49 -2.60
N GLU A 78 10.45 -18.49 -3.43
CA GLU A 78 11.21 -17.23 -3.52
C GLU A 78 10.77 -16.19 -2.47
N ILE A 79 9.65 -16.46 -1.76
CA ILE A 79 9.11 -15.61 -0.69
C ILE A 79 8.97 -16.46 0.58
N LEU A 80 9.70 -16.09 1.62
CA LEU A 80 9.75 -16.85 2.88
C LEU A 80 8.62 -16.49 3.87
N PHE A 81 7.85 -15.42 3.61
CA PHE A 81 6.77 -14.90 4.48
C PHE A 81 7.15 -14.69 5.96
N GLU A 82 8.44 -14.67 6.30
CA GLU A 82 8.95 -14.53 7.67
C GLU A 82 8.76 -13.13 8.24
N ASN A 83 8.76 -12.11 7.38
CA ASN A 83 8.74 -10.71 7.76
C ASN A 83 7.46 -10.04 7.27
N ALA A 84 6.70 -9.45 8.19
CA ALA A 84 5.58 -8.57 7.88
C ALA A 84 6.00 -7.11 8.05
N PHE A 85 6.00 -6.35 6.96
CA PHE A 85 6.27 -4.91 6.99
C PHE A 85 4.94 -4.16 7.09
N ILE A 86 4.73 -3.48 8.21
CA ILE A 86 3.58 -2.59 8.41
C ILE A 86 4.08 -1.17 8.15
N ASP A 87 3.62 -0.54 7.07
CA ASP A 87 3.96 0.86 6.80
C ASP A 87 3.26 1.75 7.83
N GLY A 88 4.07 2.43 8.64
CA GLY A 88 3.57 3.33 9.65
C GLY A 88 3.23 4.67 9.04
N THR A 89 1.95 5.05 9.05
CA THR A 89 1.59 6.45 8.78
C THR A 89 2.25 7.33 9.83
N LYS A 90 3.19 8.19 9.41
CA LYS A 90 3.79 9.20 10.28
C LYS A 90 2.71 10.23 10.65
N ILE A 91 2.10 10.06 11.82
CA ILE A 91 1.20 11.06 12.39
C ILE A 91 2.08 12.13 13.03
N GLU A 92 2.21 13.28 12.38
CA GLU A 92 2.94 14.40 12.96
C GLU A 92 2.17 14.96 14.16
N ALA A 93 2.90 15.35 15.21
CA ALA A 93 2.29 15.98 16.37
C ALA A 93 1.66 17.30 15.94
N ASN A 94 0.34 17.45 16.14
CA ASN A 94 -0.37 18.70 15.91
C ASN A 94 0.06 19.71 17.00
N ALA A 95 1.11 20.49 16.73
CA ALA A 95 1.60 21.56 17.60
C ALA A 95 0.76 22.84 17.45
N ASN A 96 -0.57 22.72 17.56
CA ASN A 96 -1.45 23.88 17.53
C ASN A 96 -1.16 24.77 18.76
N ARG A 97 -1.01 26.08 18.55
CA ARG A 97 -0.72 27.09 19.59
C ARG A 97 -1.77 27.12 20.71
N TYR A 98 -2.97 26.61 20.43
CA TYR A 98 -4.04 26.40 21.41
C TYR A 98 -4.24 24.89 21.63
N THR A 99 -3.50 24.32 22.60
CA THR A 99 -3.56 22.89 22.96
C THR A 99 -4.63 22.55 23.98
N PHE A 100 -5.44 23.53 24.40
CA PHE A 100 -6.46 23.31 25.41
C PHE A 100 -7.61 22.48 24.83
N VAL A 101 -7.75 21.27 25.36
CA VAL A 101 -8.81 20.32 25.01
C VAL A 101 -9.62 19.99 26.25
N TRP A 102 -10.94 20.01 26.13
CA TRP A 102 -11.83 19.68 27.24
C TRP A 102 -11.79 18.18 27.52
N LYS A 103 -11.55 17.78 28.77
CA LYS A 103 -11.55 16.38 29.21
C LYS A 103 -12.79 15.62 28.73
N LYS A 104 -13.97 16.25 28.81
CA LYS A 104 -15.24 15.69 28.34
C LYS A 104 -15.24 15.36 26.84
N THR A 105 -14.62 16.21 26.02
CA THR A 105 -14.52 16.00 24.58
C THR A 105 -13.53 14.87 24.25
N ILE A 106 -12.41 14.78 24.98
CA ILE A 106 -11.44 13.68 24.82
C ILE A 106 -12.11 12.34 25.12
N LEU A 107 -12.75 12.22 26.30
CA LEU A 107 -13.44 10.99 26.71
C LEU A 107 -14.51 10.56 25.68
N LYS A 108 -15.32 11.52 25.22
CA LYS A 108 -16.34 11.26 24.20
C LYS A 108 -15.74 10.76 22.88
N ASN A 109 -14.60 11.32 22.45
CA ASN A 109 -13.96 10.92 21.20
C ASN A 109 -13.21 9.59 21.35
N GLU A 110 -12.62 9.32 22.52
CA GLU A 110 -11.98 8.05 22.86
C GLU A 110 -12.99 6.90 22.86
N GLU A 111 -14.17 7.09 23.46
CA GLU A 111 -15.26 6.11 23.41
C GLU A 111 -15.68 5.81 21.96
N LYS A 112 -15.93 6.86 21.18
CA LYS A 112 -16.28 6.70 19.74
C LYS A 112 -15.18 6.02 18.94
N MET A 113 -13.93 6.28 19.25
CA MET A 113 -12.79 5.63 18.61
C MET A 113 -12.77 4.14 18.94
N PHE A 114 -13.01 3.79 20.21
CA PHE A 114 -13.07 2.40 20.64
C PHE A 114 -14.22 1.63 19.98
N ASP A 115 -15.41 2.25 19.90
CA ASP A 115 -16.56 1.64 19.22
C ASP A 115 -16.23 1.34 17.74
N LYS A 116 -15.54 2.26 17.06
CA LYS A 116 -15.08 2.03 15.67
C LYS A 116 -14.07 0.90 15.58
N ILE A 117 -13.14 0.79 16.54
CA ILE A 117 -12.16 -0.30 16.59
C ILE A 117 -12.88 -1.65 16.73
N LEU A 118 -13.87 -1.76 17.61
CA LEU A 118 -14.66 -2.98 17.77
C LEU A 118 -15.36 -3.39 16.48
N VAL A 119 -16.02 -2.44 15.81
CA VAL A 119 -16.68 -2.70 14.51
C VAL A 119 -15.69 -3.20 13.46
N LEU A 120 -14.49 -2.59 13.39
CA LEU A 120 -13.44 -3.04 12.46
C LEU A 120 -12.93 -4.44 12.81
N LEU A 121 -12.75 -4.75 14.10
CA LEU A 121 -12.33 -6.07 14.56
C LEU A 121 -13.37 -7.15 14.26
N GLU A 122 -14.66 -6.85 14.42
CA GLU A 122 -15.73 -7.76 14.04
C GLU A 122 -15.68 -8.07 12.55
N ASN A 123 -15.52 -7.06 11.69
CA ASN A 123 -15.37 -7.25 10.25
C ASN A 123 -14.15 -8.12 9.90
N ILE A 124 -13.02 -7.90 10.56
CA ILE A 124 -11.80 -8.71 10.38
C ILE A 124 -12.03 -10.14 10.84
N ASN A 125 -12.63 -10.35 12.01
CA ASN A 125 -12.92 -11.67 12.56
C ASN A 125 -13.88 -12.47 11.66
N LEU A 126 -14.86 -11.79 11.05
CA LEU A 126 -15.79 -12.39 10.08
C LEU A 126 -15.10 -12.78 8.77
N GLY A 127 -14.20 -11.93 8.25
CA GLY A 127 -13.48 -12.19 6.99
C GLY A 127 -12.39 -13.26 7.10
N GLU A 128 -11.68 -13.29 8.23
CA GLU A 128 -10.47 -14.12 8.41
C GLU A 128 -10.70 -15.37 9.29
N LEU A 129 -11.93 -15.60 9.77
CA LEU A 129 -12.30 -16.69 10.71
C LEU A 129 -11.42 -16.72 11.99
N LYS A 130 -11.02 -15.54 12.48
CA LYS A 130 -10.22 -15.37 13.71
C LYS A 130 -11.07 -14.79 14.85
N LYS A 131 -10.55 -14.82 16.08
CA LYS A 131 -11.21 -14.29 17.29
C LYS A 131 -10.30 -13.30 18.03
N PHE A 132 -9.99 -12.19 17.37
CA PHE A 132 -9.29 -11.09 18.03
C PHE A 132 -10.23 -10.39 19.01
N THR A 133 -9.72 -10.07 20.20
CA THR A 133 -10.42 -9.31 21.23
C THR A 133 -9.54 -8.15 21.68
N VAL A 134 -10.17 -7.02 22.00
CA VAL A 134 -9.48 -5.83 22.50
C VAL A 134 -10.24 -5.32 23.73
N GLN A 135 -9.49 -4.98 24.77
CA GLN A 135 -10.03 -4.39 26.00
C GLN A 135 -9.78 -2.89 26.01
N LYS A 136 -10.66 -2.12 26.67
CA LYS A 136 -10.41 -0.69 26.92
C LYS A 136 -9.27 -0.55 27.93
N GLU A 137 -8.06 -0.31 27.46
CA GLU A 137 -7.01 0.22 28.33
C GLU A 137 -7.15 1.74 28.41
N THR A 138 -7.48 2.26 29.59
CA THR A 138 -7.60 3.70 29.80
C THR A 138 -6.20 4.30 29.93
N PHE A 139 -5.60 4.74 28.82
CA PHE A 139 -4.32 5.46 28.81
C PHE A 139 -4.34 6.75 29.65
N ILE A 140 -5.53 7.24 30.02
CA ILE A 140 -5.74 8.39 30.89
C ILE A 140 -5.08 8.19 32.27
N LEU A 141 -5.07 6.98 32.84
CA LEU A 141 -4.40 6.74 34.13
C LEU A 141 -2.88 6.90 34.01
N LYS A 142 -2.28 6.49 32.88
CA LYS A 142 -0.84 6.66 32.59
C LYS A 142 -0.45 8.12 32.36
N LEU A 143 -1.27 8.88 31.64
CA LEU A 143 -1.02 10.31 31.35
C LEU A 143 -1.16 11.21 32.60
N ILE A 144 -2.09 10.88 33.49
CA ILE A 144 -2.23 11.59 34.77
C ILE A 144 -1.05 11.28 35.70
N GLN A 145 -0.57 10.04 35.74
CA GLN A 145 0.62 9.67 36.52
C GLN A 145 1.90 10.37 36.05
N THR A 146 2.11 10.53 34.74
CA THR A 146 3.31 11.20 34.21
C THR A 146 3.30 12.72 34.39
N GLN A 147 2.12 13.36 34.48
CA GLN A 147 2.05 14.79 34.82
C GLN A 147 2.23 15.07 36.31
N LEU A 148 1.79 14.16 37.19
CA LEU A 148 1.96 14.28 38.64
C LEU A 148 3.37 13.92 39.14
N SER A 149 4.17 13.20 38.35
CA SER A 149 5.58 12.90 38.69
C SER A 149 6.58 14.00 38.28
N CYS A 150 6.10 15.07 37.64
CA CYS A 150 6.92 16.20 37.17
C CYS A 150 6.61 17.51 37.91
N ILE A 151 5.97 17.44 39.08
CA ILE A 151 5.79 18.52 40.07
C ILE A 151 6.23 17.97 41.42
#